data_AF-A0A6C0KB06-F1
#
_entry.id   AF-A0A6C0KB06-F1
#
_cell.length_a   1.000
_cell.length_b   1.000
_cell.length_c   1.000
_cell.angle_alpha   90.00
_cell.angle_beta   90.00
_cell.angle_gamma   90.00
#
_symmetry.space_group_name_H-M   'P 1'
#
loop_
_entity.id
_entity.type
_entity.pdbx_description
1 polymer ?
#
loop_
_entity_poly.entity_id
_entity_poly.type
_entity_poly.pdbx_seq_one_letter_code
_entity_poly.pdbx_strand_id
1 'polypeptide(L)'
;MNSTMEYRPFPPSLKLIISDDVYTLRCETAVPTNTCLGMTSIRDSENLTSVRTPLGAFVTNSLYDYNCCIRSTDLKTFYLWTLRTIEPGEHITIL
;
A
#
# COMPACT_ATOMS: atom_id res chain seq x y z
N MET A 1 -21.89 19.16 7.45
CA MET A 1 -21.74 18.77 6.02
C MET A 1 -21.39 17.30 6.00
N ASN A 2 -22.31 16.44 5.54
CA ASN A 2 -22.03 15.01 5.41
C ASN A 2 -21.12 14.82 4.20
N SER A 3 -19.82 14.64 4.41
CA SER A 3 -18.97 14.09 3.37
C SER A 3 -19.41 12.65 3.14
N THR A 4 -20.05 12.37 2.02
CA THR A 4 -20.15 11.00 1.51
C THR A 4 -18.72 10.44 1.48
N MET A 5 -18.42 9.45 2.34
CA MET A 5 -17.15 8.73 2.31
C MET A 5 -17.11 7.95 0.99
N GLU A 6 -16.64 8.59 -0.08
CA GLU A 6 -16.29 7.90 -1.30
C GLU A 6 -15.13 6.96 -1.00
N TYR A 7 -15.34 5.68 -1.28
CA TYR A 7 -14.28 4.69 -1.20
C TYR A 7 -13.14 5.10 -2.13
N ARG A 8 -11.92 5.17 -1.57
CA ARG A 8 -10.69 5.34 -2.35
C ARG A 8 -9.85 4.07 -2.24
N PRO A 9 -9.41 3.48 -3.37
CA PRO A 9 -8.60 2.26 -3.37
C PRO A 9 -7.20 2.48 -2.79
N PHE A 10 -6.73 3.73 -2.76
CA PHE A 10 -5.43 4.13 -2.26
C PHE A 10 -5.58 5.33 -1.31
N PRO A 11 -4.69 5.48 -0.31
CA PRO A 11 -4.62 6.70 0.49
C PRO A 11 -4.31 7.92 -0.40
N PRO A 12 -4.75 9.14 -0.03
CA PRO A 12 -4.57 10.35 -0.84
C PRO A 12 -3.12 10.71 -1.16
N SER A 13 -2.16 10.17 -0.41
CA SER A 13 -0.73 10.36 -0.64
C SER A 13 -0.18 9.50 -1.78
N LEU A 14 -0.97 8.56 -2.33
CA LEU A 14 -0.55 7.62 -3.35
C LEU A 14 -1.38 7.73 -4.62
N LYS A 15 -0.70 7.55 -5.75
CA LYS A 15 -1.32 7.51 -7.07
C LYS A 15 -0.82 6.34 -7.88
N LEU A 16 -1.74 5.69 -8.57
CA LEU A 16 -1.43 4.69 -9.57
C LEU A 16 -1.06 5.40 -10.88
N ILE A 17 0.15 5.14 -11.37
CA ILE A 17 0.65 5.63 -12.64
C ILE A 17 0.80 4.46 -13.59
N ILE A 18 0.42 4.69 -14.85
CA ILE A 18 0.56 3.72 -15.93
C ILE A 18 1.65 4.26 -16.87
N SER A 19 2.70 3.46 -17.10
CA SER A 19 3.75 3.74 -18.09
C SER A 19 4.10 2.44 -18.79
N ASP A 20 4.10 2.43 -20.12
CA ASP A 20 4.46 1.24 -20.92
C ASP A 20 3.70 -0.03 -20.49
N ASP A 21 2.39 0.11 -20.27
CA ASP A 21 1.47 -0.94 -19.77
C ASP A 21 1.81 -1.51 -18.37
N VAL A 22 2.71 -0.85 -17.63
CA VAL A 22 3.05 -1.20 -16.25
C VAL A 22 2.39 -0.24 -15.27
N TYR A 23 1.64 -0.80 -14.33
CA TYR A 23 1.03 -0.08 -13.21
C TYR A 23 2.01 0.04 -12.05
N THR A 24 2.27 1.28 -11.60
CA THR A 24 3.16 1.56 -10.46
C THR A 24 2.49 2.51 -9.47
N LEU A 25 2.59 2.21 -8.18
CA LEU A 25 2.20 3.14 -7.12
C LEU A 25 3.32 4.13 -6.85
N ARG A 26 3.00 5.42 -6.92
CA ARG A 26 3.92 6.52 -6.58
C ARG A 26 3.36 7.41 -5.48
N CYS A 27 4.26 7.97 -4.70
CA CYS A 27 3.97 8.97 -3.69
C CYS A 27 3.68 10.33 -4.34
N GLU A 28 2.53 10.95 -4.05
CA GLU A 28 2.20 12.33 -4.50
C GLU A 28 2.59 13.37 -3.45
N THR A 29 2.54 13.02 -2.18
CA THR A 29 2.84 13.90 -1.05
C THR A 29 3.71 13.18 -0.05
N ALA A 30 4.76 13.83 0.48
CA ALA A 30 5.68 13.22 1.42
C ALA A 30 4.95 12.47 2.55
N VAL A 31 5.32 11.22 2.78
CA VAL A 31 4.76 10.37 3.84
C VAL A 31 5.82 10.11 4.89
N PRO A 32 5.59 10.45 6.18
CA PRO A 32 6.55 10.18 7.24
C PRO A 32 6.84 8.69 7.43
N THR A 33 8.00 8.39 8.01
CA THR A 33 8.31 7.03 8.50
C THR A 33 7.26 6.52 9.50
N ASN A 34 7.08 5.20 9.57
CA ASN A 34 6.15 4.52 10.45
C ASN A 34 4.68 4.96 10.28
N THR A 35 4.30 5.33 9.06
CA THR A 35 2.92 5.64 8.68
C THR A 35 2.24 4.41 8.10
N CYS A 36 1.02 4.11 8.55
CA CYS A 36 0.17 3.10 7.93
C CYS A 36 -0.49 3.67 6.67
N LEU A 37 -0.21 3.09 5.51
CA LEU A 37 -0.77 3.49 4.21
C LEU A 37 -2.10 2.78 3.91
N GLY A 38 -2.46 1.79 4.70
CA GLY A 38 -3.71 1.05 4.58
C GLY A 38 -3.52 -0.45 4.42
N MET A 39 -4.63 -1.14 4.21
CA MET A 39 -4.71 -2.59 4.16
C MET A 39 -4.24 -3.11 2.80
N THR A 40 -3.40 -4.15 2.79
CA THR A 40 -2.91 -4.83 1.58
C THR A 40 -3.64 -6.13 1.31
N SER A 41 -4.00 -6.86 2.37
CA SER A 41 -4.74 -8.11 2.24
C SER A 41 -5.44 -8.52 3.53
N ILE A 42 -6.43 -9.39 3.37
CA ILE A 42 -7.13 -10.08 4.45
C ILE A 42 -6.99 -11.58 4.20
N ARG A 43 -6.59 -12.35 5.21
CA ARG A 43 -6.59 -13.80 5.17
C ARG A 43 -7.99 -14.29 5.54
N ASP A 44 -8.62 -15.00 4.61
CA ASP A 44 -9.85 -15.74 4.88
C ASP A 44 -9.53 -16.91 5.81
N SER A 45 -10.24 -16.96 6.94
CA SER A 45 -10.03 -17.98 7.99
C SER A 45 -10.45 -19.37 7.56
N GLU A 46 -11.32 -19.51 6.56
CA GLU A 46 -11.85 -20.83 6.17
C GLU A 46 -10.97 -21.54 5.14
N ASN A 47 -10.29 -20.78 4.26
CA ASN A 47 -9.59 -21.34 3.11
C ASN A 47 -8.09 -21.04 3.07
N LEU A 48 -7.54 -20.33 4.08
CA LEU A 48 -6.15 -19.84 4.11
C LEU A 48 -5.75 -18.96 2.91
N THR A 49 -6.71 -18.59 2.07
CA THR A 49 -6.50 -17.73 0.91
C THR A 49 -6.44 -16.27 1.34
N SER A 50 -5.48 -15.53 0.81
CA SER A 50 -5.38 -14.08 1.03
C SER A 50 -6.14 -13.33 -0.04
N VAL A 51 -7.17 -12.57 0.34
CA VAL A 51 -7.85 -11.60 -0.52
C VAL A 51 -7.01 -10.33 -0.54
N ARG A 52 -6.52 -9.94 -1.72
CA ARG A 52 -5.74 -8.69 -1.90
C ARG A 52 -6.67 -7.50 -2.09
N THR A 53 -6.35 -6.40 -1.43
CA THR A 53 -6.94 -5.09 -1.73
C THR A 53 -6.28 -4.50 -2.98
N PRO A 54 -6.85 -3.44 -3.58
CA PRO A 54 -6.15 -2.71 -4.65
C PRO A 54 -4.75 -2.26 -4.23
N LEU A 55 -4.57 -1.75 -3.00
CA LEU A 55 -3.25 -1.37 -2.49
C LEU A 55 -2.27 -2.54 -2.49
N GLY A 56 -2.69 -3.72 -2.03
CA GLY A 56 -1.84 -4.92 -2.04
C GLY A 56 -1.63 -5.55 -3.42
N ALA A 57 -2.45 -5.21 -4.42
CA ALA A 57 -2.31 -5.69 -5.78
C ALA A 57 -1.24 -4.90 -6.58
N PHE A 58 -1.02 -3.63 -6.25
CA PHE A 58 -0.13 -2.73 -7.00
C PHE A 58 1.14 -2.30 -6.25
N VAL A 59 1.36 -2.82 -5.04
CA VAL A 59 2.65 -2.70 -4.36
C VAL A 59 3.71 -3.51 -5.10
N THR A 60 4.88 -2.91 -5.31
CA THR A 60 5.99 -3.53 -6.05
C THR A 60 6.98 -4.19 -5.11
N ASN A 61 7.52 -5.35 -5.50
CA ASN A 61 8.63 -5.99 -4.77
C ASN A 61 9.98 -5.46 -5.24
N SER A 62 10.91 -5.21 -4.32
CA SER A 62 12.27 -4.75 -4.57
C SER A 62 13.22 -5.39 -3.56
N LEU A 63 14.19 -6.15 -4.06
CA LEU A 63 15.19 -6.84 -3.23
C LEU A 63 16.24 -5.90 -2.62
N TYR A 64 16.45 -4.74 -3.24
CA TYR A 64 17.59 -3.86 -2.93
C TYR A 64 17.18 -2.48 -2.41
N ASP A 65 15.96 -2.04 -2.68
CA ASP A 65 15.46 -0.73 -2.27
C ASP A 65 13.96 -0.80 -1.97
N TYR A 66 13.63 -1.19 -0.73
CA TYR A 66 12.28 -1.26 -0.20
C TYR A 66 12.08 -0.16 0.84
N ASN A 67 10.98 0.59 0.71
CA ASN A 67 10.65 1.69 1.63
C ASN A 67 9.42 1.39 2.52
N CYS A 68 8.77 0.26 2.30
CA CYS A 68 7.64 -0.21 3.08
C CYS A 68 7.84 -1.65 3.58
N CYS A 69 7.03 -2.04 4.56
CA CYS A 69 6.88 -3.42 5.02
C CYS A 69 5.40 -3.75 5.24
N ILE A 70 5.07 -5.04 5.25
CA ILE A 70 3.73 -5.52 5.62
C ILE A 70 3.75 -5.95 7.09
N ARG A 71 2.80 -5.43 7.87
CA ARG A 71 2.61 -5.78 9.30
C ARG A 71 1.20 -6.29 9.54
N SER A 72 1.05 -7.15 10.54
CA SER A 72 -0.25 -7.61 11.04
C SER A 72 -0.20 -7.73 12.56
N THR A 73 -1.30 -7.41 13.23
CA THR A 73 -1.46 -7.56 14.68
C THR A 73 -2.32 -8.77 15.05
N ASP A 74 -3.14 -9.25 14.12
CA ASP A 74 -4.16 -10.28 14.32
C ASP A 74 -3.95 -11.52 13.44
N LEU A 75 -2.88 -11.55 12.63
CA LEU A 75 -2.57 -12.57 11.62
C LEU A 75 -3.67 -12.77 10.56
N LYS A 76 -4.65 -11.88 10.51
CA LYS A 76 -5.77 -11.89 9.57
C LYS A 76 -5.70 -10.70 8.62
N THR A 77 -5.42 -9.52 9.14
CA THR A 77 -5.40 -8.27 8.39
C THR A 77 -3.98 -7.76 8.25
N PHE A 78 -3.58 -7.47 7.03
CA PHE A 78 -2.23 -7.05 6.68
C PHE A 78 -2.23 -5.61 6.19
N TYR A 79 -1.30 -4.81 6.71
CA TYR A 79 -1.22 -3.38 6.46
C TYR A 79 0.16 -3.01 5.93
N LEU A 80 0.21 -2.03 5.03
CA LEU A 80 1.45 -1.45 4.52
C LEU A 80 1.93 -0.34 5.45
N TRP A 81 3.17 -0.43 5.91
CA TRP A 81 3.79 0.54 6.80
C TRP A 81 5.10 1.06 6.20
N THR A 82 5.29 2.37 6.23
CA THR A 82 6.55 2.99 5.78
C THR A 82 7.70 2.68 6.76
N LEU A 83 8.88 2.38 6.23
CA LEU A 83 10.12 2.14 6.98
C LEU A 83 10.97 3.41 7.09
N ARG A 84 10.83 4.29 6.11
CA ARG A 84 11.46 5.61 6.04
C ARG A 84 10.45 6.61 5.50
N THR A 85 10.81 7.90 5.55
CA THR A 85 10.06 8.91 4.81
C THR A 85 10.05 8.56 3.32
N ILE A 86 8.89 8.69 2.67
CA ILE A 86 8.71 8.51 1.24
C ILE A 86 8.43 9.87 0.63
N GLU A 87 9.36 10.35 -0.19
CA GLU A 87 9.29 11.62 -0.87
C GLU A 87 8.36 11.58 -2.10
N PRO A 88 7.79 12.73 -2.52
CA PRO A 88 7.01 12.80 -3.74
C PRO A 88 7.77 12.27 -4.97
N GLY A 89 7.11 11.43 -5.76
CA GLY A 89 7.66 10.80 -6.95
C GLY A 89 8.31 9.44 -6.71
N GLU A 90 8.61 9.06 -5.46
CA GLU A 90 9.15 7.74 -5.14
C GLU A 90 8.13 6.62 -5.39
N HIS A 91 8.63 5.44 -5.75
CA HIS A 91 7.82 4.23 -5.91
C HIS A 91 7.54 3.60 -4.55
N ILE A 92 6.39 2.95 -4.40
CA ILE A 92 6.07 2.18 -3.19
C ILE A 92 6.58 0.76 -3.36
N THR A 93 7.58 0.39 -2.55
CA THR A 93 8.27 -0.90 -2.66
C THR A 93 8.32 -1.65 -1.34
N ILE A 94 8.12 -2.97 -1.40
CA ILE A 94 8.29 -3.92 -0.29
C ILE A 94 9.37 -4.95 -0.64
N LEU A 95 9.85 -5.70 0.36
CA LEU A 95 10.69 -6.87 0.14
C LEU A 95 9.87 -8.05 -0.41
#